data_AF-A0A3M0HS04-F1
#
_entry.id   AF-A0A3M0HS04-F1
#
_cell.length_a   1.000
_cell.length_b   1.000
_cell.length_c   1.000
_cell.angle_alpha   90.00
_cell.angle_beta   90.00
_cell.angle_gamma   90.00
#
_symmetry.space_group_name_H-M   'P 1'
#
loop_
_entity.id
_entity.type
_entity.pdbx_description
1 polymer ?
#
loop_
_entity_poly.entity_id
_entity_poly.type
_entity_poly.pdbx_seq_one_letter_code
_entity_poly.pdbx_strand_id
1 'polypeptide(L)' 'MKVAVVGTGAVGSATALSLVERGGTCREIVLLDRDTARADGVAADLRSSARAGSSSRTSRP' A
#
# COMPACT_ATOMS: atom_id res chain seq x y z
N MET A 1 5.22 -4.86 -12.40
CA MET A 1 3.91 -4.29 -12.81
C MET A 1 3.67 -2.98 -12.08
N LYS A 2 3.00 -2.04 -12.76
CA LYS A 2 2.51 -0.77 -12.22
C LYS A 2 1.01 -0.87 -12.04
N VAL A 3 0.50 -0.49 -10.87
CA VAL A 3 -0.92 -0.55 -10.54
C VAL A 3 -1.37 0.82 -10.03
N ALA A 4 -2.51 1.29 -10.51
CA ALA A 4 -3.15 2.50 -10.01
C ALA A 4 -4.40 2.12 -9.19
N VAL A 5 -4.54 2.73 -8.01
CA VAL A 5 -5.74 2.64 -7.16
C VAL A 5 -6.43 4.00 -7.20
N VAL A 6 -7.67 4.03 -7.70
CA VAL A 6 -8.49 5.24 -7.80
C VAL A 6 -9.49 5.25 -6.64
N GLY A 7 -9.35 6.24 -5.77
CA GLY A 7 -10.02 6.34 -4.48
C GLY A 7 -9.19 5.72 -3.36
N THR A 8 -8.88 6.51 -2.33
CA THR A 8 -8.12 6.13 -1.12
C THR A 8 -9.00 6.13 0.14
N GLY A 9 -10.30 5.85 -0.05
CA GLY A 9 -11.20 5.49 1.05
C GLY A 9 -10.87 4.11 1.62
N ALA A 10 -11.75 3.58 2.48
CA ALA A 10 -11.52 2.31 3.17
C ALA A 10 -11.12 1.15 2.24
N VAL A 11 -11.82 0.99 1.11
CA VAL A 11 -11.57 -0.09 0.14
C VAL A 11 -10.24 0.08 -0.58
N GLY A 12 -9.97 1.28 -1.10
CA GLY A 12 -8.75 1.54 -1.86
C GLY A 12 -7.49 1.41 -1.02
N SER A 13 -7.52 1.94 0.21
CA SER A 13 -6.39 1.86 1.14
C SER A 13 -6.13 0.42 1.60
N ALA A 14 -7.18 -0.35 1.93
CA ALA A 14 -7.03 -1.78 2.26
C ALA A 14 -6.49 -2.61 1.08
N THR A 15 -6.94 -2.29 -0.14
CA THR A 15 -6.45 -2.92 -1.37
C THR A 15 -4.98 -2.59 -1.59
N ALA A 16 -4.59 -1.32 -1.46
CA ALA A 16 -3.20 -0.89 -1.59
C ALA A 16 -2.29 -1.54 -0.54
N LEU A 17 -2.74 -1.63 0.71
CA LEU A 17 -2.03 -2.36 1.77
C LEU A 17 -1.86 -3.84 1.44
N SER A 18 -2.93 -4.50 0.99
CA SER A 18 -2.87 -5.92 0.58
C SER A 18 -1.88 -6.17 -0.55
N LEU A 19 -1.76 -5.22 -1.50
CA LEU A 19 -0.77 -5.27 -2.58
C LEU A 19 0.66 -5.11 -2.06
N VAL A 20 0.87 -4.28 -1.04
CA VAL A 20 2.17 -4.09 -0.38
C VAL A 20 2.55 -5.32 0.44
N GLU A 21 1.65 -5.84 1.26
CA GLU A 21 1.92 -6.92 2.22
C GLU A 21 2.09 -8.29 1.57
N ARG A 22 1.27 -8.63 0.56
CA ARG A 22 1.37 -9.93 -0.12
C ARG A 22 2.66 -10.05 -0.94
N GLY A 23 3.24 -8.91 -1.35
CA GLY A 23 4.50 -8.86 -2.08
C GLY A 23 4.48 -9.57 -3.44
N GLY A 24 5.56 -9.39 -4.21
CA GLY A 24 5.87 -10.25 -5.37
C GLY A 24 5.36 -9.79 -6.75
N THR A 25 4.28 -9.02 -6.87
CA THR A 25 3.71 -8.69 -8.20
C THR A 25 3.71 -7.20 -8.56
N CYS A 26 3.57 -6.30 -7.58
CA CYS A 26 3.47 -4.86 -7.82
C CYS A 26 4.75 -4.14 -7.38
N ARG A 27 5.50 -3.58 -8.35
CA ARG A 27 6.72 -2.79 -8.06
C ARG A 27 6.43 -1.30 -7.88
N GLU A 28 5.30 -0.84 -8.41
CA GLU A 28 4.89 0.55 -8.35
C GLU A 28 3.38 0.61 -8.13
N ILE A 29 2.97 1.32 -7.08
CA ILE A 29 1.57 1.58 -6.73
C ILE A 29 1.36 3.09 -6.78
N VAL A 30 0.38 3.52 -7.58
CA VAL A 30 -0.03 4.93 -7.71
C VAL A 30 -1.38 5.10 -7.03
N LEU A 31 -1.49 6.05 -6.10
CA LEU A 31 -2.74 6.40 -5.44
C LEU A 31 -3.30 7.67 -6.08
N LEU A 32 -4.55 7.61 -6.52
CA LEU A 32 -5.27 8.74 -7.10
C LEU A 32 -6.54 8.99 -6.28
N ASP A 33 -6.67 10.18 -5.72
CA ASP A 33 -7.88 10.62 -5.03
C ASP A 33 -8.13 12.10 -5.36
N ARG A 34 -9.38 12.53 -5.28
CA ARG A 34 -9.74 13.95 -5.39
C ARG A 34 -9.17 14.73 -4.20
N ASP A 35 -9.15 14.10 -3.03
CA ASP A 35 -8.47 14.62 -1.84
C ASP A 35 -7.00 14.20 -1.88
N THR A 36 -6.15 15.08 -2.40
CA THR A 36 -4.71 14.80 -2.55
C THR A 36 -4.01 14.63 -1.21
N ALA A 37 -4.44 15.35 -0.17
CA ALA A 37 -3.88 15.22 1.17
C ALA A 37 -4.14 13.82 1.75
N ARG A 38 -5.34 13.27 1.51
CA ARG A 38 -5.65 11.87 1.87
C ARG A 38 -4.76 10.89 1.10
N ALA A 39 -4.62 11.05 -0.21
CA ALA A 39 -3.79 10.15 -1.02
C ALA A 39 -2.32 10.17 -0.57
N ASP A 40 -1.77 11.35 -0.29
CA ASP A 40 -0.40 11.53 0.18
C ASP A 40 -0.20 10.90 1.57
N GLY A 41 -1.16 11.08 2.48
CA GLY A 41 -1.14 10.47 3.80
C GLY A 41 -1.11 8.94 3.74
N VAL A 42 -1.96 8.33 2.89
CA VAL A 42 -1.99 6.88 2.68
C VAL A 42 -0.69 6.40 2.02
N ALA A 43 -0.15 7.14 1.06
CA ALA A 43 1.13 6.80 0.42
C ALA A 43 2.31 6.80 1.42
N ALA A 44 2.34 7.77 2.34
CA ALA A 44 3.33 7.84 3.41
C ALA A 44 3.21 6.65 4.38
N ASP A 45 1.99 6.32 4.80
CA ASP A 45 1.70 5.18 5.68
C ASP A 45 2.14 3.85 5.06
N LEU A 46 1.73 3.59 3.80
CA LEU A 46 2.12 2.38 3.07
C LEU A 46 3.64 2.25 2.92
N ARG A 47 4.35 3.37 2.71
CA ARG A 47 5.83 3.38 2.64
C ARG A 47 6.49 3.05 3.98
N SER A 48 5.86 3.45 5.09
CA SER A 48 6.29 3.05 6.44
C SER A 48 6.06 1.56 6.66
N SER A 49 4.85 1.08 6.36
CA SER A 49 4.44 -0.33 6.52
C SER A 49 5.26 -1.30 5.67
N ALA A 50 5.59 -0.91 4.44
CA ALA A 50 6.47 -1.69 3.56
C ALA A 50 7.87 -1.94 4.17
N ARG A 51 8.39 -1.00 4.98
CA ARG A 51 9.65 -1.19 5.71
C ARG A 51 9.51 -2.10 6.92
N ALA A 52 8.34 -2.11 7.57
CA ALA A 52 8.07 -2.99 8.72
C ALA A 52 7.80 -4.45 8.30
N GLY A 53 7.19 -4.67 7.14
CA GLY A 53 6.86 -6.01 6.61
C GLY A 53 8.07 -6.90 6.29
N SER A 54 9.27 -6.34 6.13
CA SER A 54 10.50 -7.13 6.04
C SER A 54 11.00 -7.68 7.38
N SER A 55 10.61 -7.06 8.51
CA SER A 55 11.01 -7.49 9.87
C SER A 55 9.97 -8.34 10.59
N SER A 56 8.70 -8.31 10.19
CA SER A 56 7.61 -9.03 10.86
C SER A 56 7.25 -10.38 10.24
N ARG A 57 8.08 -10.92 9.34
CA ARG A 57 8.01 -12.35 8.97
C ARG A 57 8.50 -13.19 10.16
N THR A 58 7.69 -13.23 11.22
CA THR A 58 7.76 -14.30 12.20
C THR A 58 7.49 -15.58 11.45
N SER A 59 8.56 -16.31 11.17
CA SER A 59 8.51 -17.72 10.82
C SER A 59 7.60 -18.42 11.83
N ARG A 60 6.44 -18.86 11.37
CA ARG A 60 5.70 -19.93 12.04
C ARG A 60 5.80 -21.18 11.16
N PRO A 61 5.97 -22.36 11.79
CA PRO A 61 6.26 -23.62 11.14
C PRO A 61 5.13 -24.11 10.24
#